data_AF-A0A8T5LUC9-F1
#
_entry.id   AF-A0A8T5LUC9-F1
#
_cell.length_a   1.000
_cell.length_b   1.000
_cell.length_c   1.000
_cell.angle_alpha   90.00
_cell.angle_beta   90.00
_cell.angle_gamma   90.00
#
_symmetry.space_group_name_H-M   'P 1'
#
loop_
_entity.id
_entity.type
_entity.pdbx_description
1 polymer ?
#
loop_
_entity_poly.entity_id
_entity_poly.type
_entity_poly.pdbx_seq_one_letter_code
_entity_poly.pdbx_strand_id
1 'polypeptide(L)' 'MAKFPEADARLFHNIFVCKKCKSKIRAPNLKVFAGKVACRKCGAKALRTVRKK' A
#
# COMPACT_ATOMS: atom_id res chain seq x y z
N MET A 1 -21.40 -7.72 -9.83
CA MET A 1 -21.08 -6.88 -8.66
C MET A 1 -20.64 -5.53 -9.18
N ALA A 2 -21.48 -4.49 -9.02
CA ALA A 2 -21.19 -3.16 -9.56
C ALA A 2 -19.84 -2.67 -8.99
N LYS A 3 -18.91 -2.29 -9.86
CA LYS A 3 -17.61 -1.73 -9.46
C LYS A 3 -17.82 -0.27 -9.08
N PHE A 4 -18.06 -0.02 -7.80
CA PHE A 4 -18.19 1.33 -7.27
C PHE A 4 -16.81 1.99 -7.20
N PRO A 5 -16.63 3.20 -7.77
CA PRO A 5 -15.36 3.90 -7.73
C PRO A 5 -14.89 4.20 -6.30
N GLU A 6 -15.82 4.40 -5.34
CA GLU A 6 -15.46 4.61 -3.94
C GLU A 6 -14.87 3.36 -3.27
N ALA A 7 -15.32 2.16 -3.66
CA ALA A 7 -14.79 0.91 -3.12
C ALA A 7 -13.35 0.68 -3.57
N ASP A 8 -13.05 1.00 -4.84
CA ASP A 8 -11.70 0.96 -5.41
C ASP A 8 -10.76 1.93 -4.67
N ALA A 9 -11.21 3.15 -4.40
CA ALA A 9 -10.43 4.13 -3.65
C ALA A 9 -10.12 3.63 -2.22
N ARG A 10 -11.09 3.02 -1.53
CA ARG A 10 -10.89 2.48 -0.17
C ARG A 10 -9.87 1.34 -0.13
N LEU A 11 -9.87 0.47 -1.15
CA LEU A 11 -9.09 -0.76 -1.18
C LEU A 11 -7.69 -0.60 -1.76
N PHE A 12 -7.50 0.29 -2.74
CA PHE A 12 -6.26 0.36 -3.52
C PHE A 12 -5.55 1.71 -3.45
N HIS A 13 -6.26 2.83 -3.22
CA HIS A 13 -5.63 4.15 -3.27
C HIS A 13 -4.65 4.36 -2.12
N ASN A 14 -3.38 4.60 -2.47
CA ASN A 14 -2.27 4.81 -1.52
C ASN A 14 -2.05 3.67 -0.50
N ILE A 15 -2.55 2.46 -0.78
CA ILE A 15 -2.37 1.30 0.10
C ILE A 15 -1.24 0.43 -0.43
N PHE A 16 -0.26 0.20 0.45
CA PHE A 16 0.89 -0.64 0.21
C PHE A 16 0.94 -1.79 1.19
N VAL A 17 1.49 -2.92 0.76
CA VAL A 17 1.71 -4.12 1.54
C VAL A 17 3.21 -4.30 1.71
N CYS A 18 3.68 -4.56 2.92
CA CYS A 18 5.08 -4.92 3.12
C CYS A 18 5.38 -6.31 2.52
N LYS A 19 6.48 -6.47 1.78
CA LYS A 19 6.90 -7.77 1.24
C LYS A 19 7.31 -8.77 2.33
N LYS A 20 7.85 -8.30 3.46
CA LYS A 20 8.31 -9.15 4.57
C LYS A 20 7.16 -9.60 5.47
N CYS A 21 6.51 -8.64 6.14
CA CYS A 21 5.49 -8.94 7.16
C CYS A 21 4.04 -8.85 6.67
N LYS A 22 3.82 -8.56 5.38
CA LYS A 22 2.49 -8.49 4.75
C LYS A 22 1.54 -7.45 5.36
N SER A 23 2.04 -6.56 6.23
CA SER A 23 1.23 -5.49 6.82
C SER A 23 0.82 -4.45 5.78
N LYS A 24 -0.41 -3.96 5.86
CA LYS A 24 -0.92 -2.86 5.04
C LYS A 24 -0.56 -1.51 5.64
N ILE A 25 -0.18 -0.56 4.80
CA ILE A 25 0.14 0.83 5.17
C ILE A 25 -0.48 1.75 4.14
N ARG A 26 -1.10 2.83 4.61
CA ARG A 26 -1.51 3.94 3.76
C ARG A 26 -0.43 5.02 3.77
N ALA A 27 0.14 5.32 2.61
CA ALA A 27 1.22 6.31 2.48
C ALA A 27 1.21 7.00 1.11
N PRO A 28 1.76 8.21 0.97
CA PRO A 28 1.86 8.88 -0.32
C PRO A 28 2.78 8.11 -1.26
N ASN A 29 2.33 7.87 -2.49
CA ASN A 29 3.04 7.07 -3.50
C ASN A 29 4.48 7.57 -3.73
N LEU A 30 4.67 8.89 -3.86
CA LEU A 30 5.97 9.53 -4.05
C LEU A 30 6.96 9.23 -2.90
N LYS A 31 6.48 9.22 -1.64
CA LYS A 31 7.35 8.94 -0.48
C LYS A 31 7.74 7.46 -0.41
N VAL A 32 6.86 6.57 -0.87
CA VAL A 32 7.14 5.13 -0.95
C VAL A 32 8.19 4.84 -2.03
N PHE A 33 8.03 5.42 -3.22
CA PHE A 33 9.04 5.29 -4.29
C PHE A 33 10.38 5.94 -3.93
N ALA A 34 10.36 7.06 -3.21
CA ALA A 34 11.58 7.68 -2.67
C ALA A 34 12.21 6.90 -1.50
N GLY A 35 11.65 5.76 -1.07
CA GLY A 35 12.19 4.95 0.04
C GLY A 35 12.14 5.63 1.42
N LYS A 36 11.33 6.69 1.55
CA LYS A 36 11.15 7.48 2.78
C LYS A 36 10.10 6.89 3.72
N VAL A 37 9.37 5.87 3.28
CA VAL A 37 8.34 5.18 4.07
C VAL A 37 8.84 3.79 4.45
N ALA A 38 8.99 3.57 5.76
CA ALA A 38 9.32 2.27 6.32
C ALA A 38 8.05 1.54 6.78
N CYS A 39 8.09 0.21 6.79
CA CYS A 39 7.06 -0.59 7.42
C CYS A 39 7.05 -0.33 8.94
N ARG A 40 5.88 0.03 9.50
CA ARG A 40 5.72 0.31 10.95
C ARG A 40 6.00 -0.88 11.85
N LYS A 41 5.85 -2.12 11.34
CA LYS A 41 6.06 -3.34 12.14
C LYS A 41 7.49 -3.87 12.07
N CYS A 42 8.14 -3.79 10.91
CA CYS A 42 9.42 -4.48 10.69
C CYS A 42 10.53 -3.56 10.14
N GLY A 43 10.28 -2.26 10.00
CA GLY A 43 11.25 -1.29 9.49
C GLY A 43 11.61 -1.44 8.00
N ALA A 44 11.16 -2.49 7.33
CA ALA A 44 11.52 -2.73 5.93
C ALA A 44 10.89 -1.70 5.00
N LYS A 45 11.69 -1.18 4.06
CA LYS A 45 11.26 -0.26 2.99
C LYS A 45 10.70 -0.98 1.75
N ALA A 46 10.71 -2.31 1.77
CA ALA A 46 10.19 -3.15 0.70
C ALA A 46 8.65 -3.20 0.73
N LEU A 47 8.03 -2.15 0.22
CA LEU A 47 6.57 -2.01 0.07
C LEU A 47 6.16 -2.37 -1.38
N ARG A 48 4.98 -2.98 -1.54
CA ARG A 48 4.37 -3.30 -2.85
C ARG A 48 2.95 -2.76 -2.91
N THR A 49 2.45 -2.46 -4.10
CA THR A 49 1.05 -2.09 -4.31
C THR A 49 0.12 -3.29 -4.11
N VAL A 50 -1.12 -3.01 -3.73
CA VAL A 50 -2.19 -4.03 -3.70
C VAL A 50 -2.63 -4.28 -5.15
N ARG A 51 -2.60 -5.54 -5.60
CA ARG A 51 -3.10 -5.92 -6.93
C ARG A 51 -4.63 -5.91 -6.92
N LYS A 52 -5.24 -5.32 -7.96
CA LYS A 52 -6.65 -5.57 -8.29
C LYS A 52 -6.79 -7.02 -8.76
N LYS A 53 -7.82 -7.72 -8.29
CA LYS A 53 -8.20 -9.05 -8.76
C LYS A 53 -9.27 -8.90 -9.84
#